data_AF-A0AAD1L177-F1
#
_entry.id   AF-A0AAD1L177-F1
#
_cell.length_a   1.000
_cell.length_b   1.000
_cell.length_c   1.000
_cell.angle_alpha   90.00
_cell.angle_beta   90.00
_cell.angle_gamma   90.00
#
_symmetry.space_group_name_H-M   'P 1'
#
loop_
_entity.id
_entity.type
_entity.pdbx_description
1 polymer ?
#
loop_
_entity_poly.entity_id
_entity_poly.type
_entity_poly.pdbx_seq_one_letter_code
_entity_poly.pdbx_strand_id
1 'polypeptide(L)'
;MAGLTKEQRAQREAEKLAAQQAADKNPAQQEQQQEQQQEQQQEQQQEQQQEQQQEQQQEQQQEQQQEQQQEQQQEQQQEQQGIELVVMLRDTPEFPGGPLRADVHPDEVDNWLALDWRLEE
;
A
#
# COMPACT_ATOMS: atom_id res chain seq x y z
N MET A 1 82.66 4.16 4.21
CA MET A 1 81.25 4.53 4.50
C MET A 1 80.72 5.28 3.29
N ALA A 2 80.00 4.61 2.40
CA ALA A 2 79.49 5.24 1.18
C ALA A 2 78.35 6.21 1.56
N GLY A 3 78.56 7.50 1.36
CA GLY A 3 77.50 8.50 1.48
C GLY A 3 76.52 8.33 0.33
N LEU A 4 75.22 8.49 0.61
CA LEU A 4 74.16 8.41 -0.40
C LEU A 4 74.48 9.35 -1.57
N THR A 5 74.35 8.84 -2.79
CA THR A 5 74.57 9.61 -4.03
C THR A 5 73.54 10.74 -4.15
N LYS A 6 73.87 11.77 -4.94
CA LYS A 6 72.98 12.94 -5.16
C LYS A 6 71.57 12.53 -5.60
N GLU A 7 71.48 11.42 -6.34
CA GLU A 7 70.23 10.84 -6.83
C GLU A 7 69.37 10.24 -5.71
N GLN A 8 69.98 9.58 -4.71
CA GLN A 8 69.22 9.07 -3.57
C GLN A 8 68.68 10.19 -2.67
N ARG A 9 69.37 11.33 -2.56
CA ARG A 9 68.80 12.51 -1.88
C ARG A 9 67.62 13.08 -2.64
N ALA A 10 67.73 13.22 -3.96
CA ALA A 10 66.64 13.70 -4.79
C ALA A 10 65.40 12.78 -4.71
N GLN A 11 65.58 11.46 -4.72
CA GLN A 11 64.49 10.50 -4.52
C GLN A 11 63.85 10.64 -3.15
N ARG A 12 64.65 10.78 -2.09
CA ARG A 12 64.14 10.92 -0.72
C ARG A 12 63.41 12.25 -0.49
N GLU A 13 63.88 13.33 -1.10
CA GLU A 13 63.18 14.62 -1.09
C GLU A 13 61.88 14.56 -1.90
N ALA A 14 61.88 13.94 -3.07
CA ALA A 14 60.68 13.75 -3.88
C ALA A 14 59.64 12.88 -3.16
N GLU A 15 60.06 11.80 -2.52
CA GLU A 15 59.17 10.93 -1.72
C GLU A 15 58.62 11.65 -0.50
N LYS A 16 59.45 12.45 0.19
CA LYS A 16 58.99 13.29 1.30
C LYS A 16 57.99 14.35 0.81
N LEU A 17 58.22 14.96 -0.35
CA LEU A 17 57.30 15.93 -0.93
C LEU A 17 55.98 15.29 -1.35
N ALA A 18 56.03 14.10 -1.95
CA ALA A 18 54.85 13.34 -2.34
C ALA A 18 54.05 12.86 -1.12
N ALA A 19 54.72 12.39 -0.06
CA ALA A 19 54.08 12.05 1.21
C ALA A 19 53.49 13.28 1.90
N GLN A 20 54.15 14.44 1.81
CA GLN A 20 53.61 15.70 2.31
C GLN A 20 52.36 16.11 1.53
N GLN A 21 52.34 15.99 0.20
CA GLN A 21 51.15 16.26 -0.63
C GLN A 21 50.03 15.23 -0.41
N ALA A 22 50.36 13.97 -0.12
CA ALA A 22 49.38 12.95 0.24
C ALA A 22 48.78 13.20 1.64
N ALA A 23 49.55 13.80 2.55
CA ALA A 23 49.04 14.29 3.85
C ALA A 23 48.27 15.62 3.74
N ASP A 24 48.56 16.43 2.71
CA ASP A 24 47.88 17.70 2.39
C ASP A 24 46.55 17.48 1.64
N LYS A 25 46.34 16.29 1.04
CA LYS A 25 44.99 15.73 0.86
C LYS A 25 44.43 15.47 2.25
N ASN A 26 43.89 16.55 2.82
CA ASN A 26 43.50 16.64 4.20
C ASN A 26 42.52 15.50 4.52
N PRO A 27 42.78 14.64 5.53
CA PRO A 27 41.83 13.60 5.94
C PRO A 27 40.42 14.17 6.16
N ALA A 28 40.32 15.43 6.59
CA ALA A 28 39.05 16.14 6.70
C ALA A 28 38.28 16.30 5.38
N GLN A 29 38.96 16.46 4.23
CA GLN A 29 38.29 16.48 2.91
C GLN A 29 37.83 15.07 2.48
N GLN A 30 38.57 14.03 2.89
CA GLN A 30 38.21 12.65 2.57
C GLN A 30 37.02 12.18 3.42
N GLU A 31 36.99 12.55 4.71
CA GLU A 31 35.83 12.36 5.59
C GLU A 31 34.61 13.13 5.07
N GLN A 32 34.74 14.40 4.68
CA GLN A 32 33.64 15.15 4.06
C GLN A 32 33.08 14.48 2.80
N GLN A 33 33.94 13.95 1.93
CA GLN A 33 33.47 13.22 0.74
C GLN A 33 32.73 11.94 1.11
N GLN A 34 33.18 11.25 2.15
CA GLN A 34 32.57 10.01 2.61
C GLN A 34 31.23 10.26 3.31
N GLU A 35 31.14 11.31 4.14
CA GLU A 35 29.87 11.78 4.74
C GLU A 35 28.87 12.17 3.66
N GLN A 36 29.28 12.96 2.66
CA GLN A 36 28.39 13.38 1.58
C GLN A 36 27.86 12.18 0.76
N GLN A 37 28.68 11.13 0.58
CA GLN A 37 28.28 9.90 -0.09
C GLN A 37 27.32 9.06 0.76
N GLN A 38 27.51 9.06 2.08
CA GLN A 38 26.63 8.37 3.02
C GLN A 38 25.28 9.09 3.16
N GLU A 39 25.30 10.41 3.21
CA GLU A 39 24.11 11.27 3.26
C GLU A 39 23.26 11.10 2.00
N GLN A 40 23.88 11.09 0.82
CA GLN A 40 23.19 10.81 -0.44
C GLN A 40 22.55 9.41 -0.47
N GLN A 41 23.20 8.41 0.13
CA GLN A 41 22.68 7.05 0.22
C GLN A 41 21.49 6.95 1.20
N GLN A 42 21.54 7.72 2.28
CA GLN A 42 20.46 7.83 3.25
C GLN A 42 19.25 8.59 2.68
N GLU A 43 19.50 9.67 1.93
CA GLU A 43 18.47 10.45 1.26
C GLU A 43 17.73 9.60 0.22
N GLN A 44 18.46 8.83 -0.60
CA GLN A 44 17.86 7.91 -1.57
C GLN A 44 16.99 6.82 -0.90
N GLN A 45 17.39 6.34 0.27
CA GLN A 45 16.61 5.36 1.04
C GLN A 45 15.35 5.98 1.66
N GLN A 46 15.44 7.24 2.09
CA GLN A 46 14.29 8.00 2.60
C GLN A 46 13.30 8.35 1.48
N GLU A 47 13.80 8.73 0.30
CA GLU A 47 12.99 9.03 -0.88
C GLU A 47 12.22 7.79 -1.35
N GLN A 48 12.88 6.62 -1.41
CA GLN A 48 12.20 5.36 -1.74
C GLN A 48 11.10 4.99 -0.73
N GLN A 49 11.32 5.27 0.57
CA GLN A 49 10.31 5.02 1.60
C GLN A 49 9.13 5.99 1.50
N GLN A 50 9.39 7.25 1.11
CA GLN A 50 8.36 8.25 0.87
C GLN A 50 7.55 7.93 -0.39
N GLU A 51 8.19 7.47 -1.46
CA GLU A 51 7.55 7.06 -2.71
C GLU A 51 6.64 5.85 -2.49
N GLN A 52 7.09 4.84 -1.74
CA GLN A 52 6.25 3.70 -1.37
C GLN A 52 5.03 4.10 -0.55
N GLN A 53 5.16 5.08 0.36
CA GLN A 53 4.04 5.59 1.15
C GLN A 53 3.06 6.38 0.29
N GLN A 54 3.55 7.12 -0.71
CA GLN A 54 2.72 7.85 -1.66
C GLN A 54 1.98 6.90 -2.61
N GLU A 55 2.64 5.84 -3.08
CA GLU A 55 2.06 4.82 -3.95
C GLU A 55 0.94 4.07 -3.21
N GLN A 56 1.16 3.67 -1.96
CA GLN A 56 0.12 3.03 -1.13
C GLN A 56 -1.10 3.94 -0.91
N GLN A 57 -0.89 5.25 -0.75
CA GLN A 57 -1.98 6.21 -0.61
C GLN A 57 -2.76 6.42 -1.92
N GLN A 58 -2.06 6.36 -3.06
CA GLN A 58 -2.67 6.42 -4.39
C GLN A 58 -3.47 5.14 -4.70
N GLU A 59 -2.95 3.97 -4.33
CA GLU A 59 -3.59 2.67 -4.52
C GLU A 59 -4.89 2.58 -3.71
N GLN A 60 -4.86 3.00 -2.44
CA GLN A 60 -6.06 3.06 -1.59
C GLN A 60 -7.13 4.00 -2.15
N GLN A 61 -6.72 5.13 -2.75
CA GLN A 61 -7.65 6.06 -3.39
C GLN A 61 -8.26 5.47 -4.68
N GLN A 62 -7.49 4.65 -5.41
CA GLN A 62 -7.95 3.95 -6.60
C GLN A 62 -8.91 2.80 -6.24
N GLU A 63 -8.61 2.02 -5.21
CA GLU A 63 -9.51 0.98 -4.67
C GLU A 63 -10.85 1.57 -4.25
N GLN A 64 -10.85 2.65 -3.48
CA GLN A 64 -12.09 3.30 -3.05
C GLN A 64 -12.95 3.77 -4.24
N GLN A 65 -12.31 4.24 -5.32
CA GLN A 65 -13.02 4.65 -6.54
C GLN A 65 -13.56 3.44 -7.33
N GLN A 66 -12.89 2.29 -7.24
CA GLN A 66 -13.32 1.05 -7.87
C GLN A 66 -14.47 0.39 -7.09
N GLU A 67 -14.40 0.36 -5.75
CA GLU A 67 -15.49 -0.09 -4.88
C GLU A 67 -16.76 0.72 -5.14
N GLN A 68 -16.66 2.05 -5.21
CA GLN A 68 -17.82 2.91 -5.45
C GLN A 68 -18.48 2.66 -6.83
N GLN A 69 -17.68 2.33 -7.86
CA GLN A 69 -18.21 1.91 -9.16
C GLN A 69 -18.85 0.51 -9.11
N GLN A 70 -18.30 -0.40 -8.31
CA GLN A 70 -18.82 -1.74 -8.14
C GLN A 70 -20.15 -1.72 -7.36
N GLU A 71 -20.24 -0.93 -6.29
CA GLU A 71 -21.50 -0.68 -5.57
C GLU A 71 -22.56 -0.12 -6.52
N GLN A 72 -22.24 0.90 -7.33
CA GLN A 72 -23.20 1.44 -8.30
C GLN A 72 -23.69 0.41 -9.33
N GLN A 73 -22.81 -0.49 -9.79
CA GLN A 73 -23.20 -1.60 -10.66
C GLN A 73 -24.05 -2.64 -9.94
N GLN A 74 -23.78 -2.88 -8.66
CA GLN A 74 -24.52 -3.82 -7.83
C GLN A 74 -25.90 -3.26 -7.47
N GLU A 75 -26.00 -1.96 -7.17
CA GLU A 75 -27.26 -1.22 -7.03
C GLU A 75 -28.05 -1.26 -8.33
N GLN A 76 -27.46 -0.97 -9.49
CA GLN A 76 -28.17 -1.09 -10.78
C GLN A 76 -28.64 -2.52 -11.08
N GLN A 77 -27.88 -3.53 -10.68
CA GLN A 77 -28.32 -4.92 -10.79
C GLN A 77 -29.44 -5.23 -9.80
N GLN A 78 -29.38 -4.73 -8.57
CA GLN A 78 -30.47 -4.86 -7.61
C GLN A 78 -31.70 -4.06 -8.01
N GLU A 79 -31.57 -2.95 -8.74
CA GLU A 79 -32.69 -2.16 -9.26
C GLU A 79 -33.33 -2.84 -10.49
N GLN A 80 -32.51 -3.43 -11.36
CA GLN A 80 -33.00 -4.20 -12.51
C GLN A 80 -33.55 -5.57 -12.13
N GLN A 81 -32.91 -6.24 -11.18
CA GLN A 81 -33.39 -7.47 -10.53
C GLN A 81 -34.13 -7.11 -9.25
N GLY A 82 -34.75 -5.90 -9.20
CA GLY A 82 -35.55 -5.37 -8.09
C GLY A 82 -35.99 -6.54 -7.28
N ILE A 83 -35.38 -6.76 -6.10
CA ILE A 83 -35.77 -7.89 -5.28
C ILE A 83 -37.23 -7.61 -5.01
N GLU A 84 -38.10 -8.16 -5.83
CA GLU A 84 -39.54 -8.01 -5.78
C GLU A 84 -39.89 -8.91 -4.61
N LEU A 85 -39.54 -8.43 -3.41
CA LEU A 85 -39.80 -9.12 -2.18
C LEU A 85 -41.30 -9.21 -2.13
N VAL A 86 -41.79 -10.42 -2.32
CA VAL A 86 -43.20 -10.66 -2.29
C VAL A 86 -43.57 -10.76 -0.83
N VAL A 87 -44.55 -9.96 -0.44
CA VAL A 87 -45.03 -9.99 0.93
C VAL A 87 -45.83 -11.28 1.10
N MET A 88 -45.40 -12.12 2.05
CA MET A 88 -46.13 -13.31 2.46
C MET A 88 -46.75 -13.07 3.83
N LEU A 89 -48.04 -13.40 3.96
CA LEU A 89 -48.81 -13.32 5.19
C LEU A 89 -49.30 -14.68 5.67
N ARG A 90 -49.52 -14.80 6.97
CA ARG A 90 -50.17 -15.96 7.61
C ARG A 90 -51.14 -15.48 8.68
N ASP A 91 -52.23 -16.23 8.88
CA ASP A 91 -53.26 -15.87 9.85
C ASP A 91 -52.90 -16.26 11.31
N THR A 92 -52.13 -17.33 11.49
CA THR A 92 -51.78 -17.87 12.82
C THR A 92 -50.28 -18.01 12.92
N PRO A 93 -49.57 -17.41 13.88
CA PRO A 93 -48.10 -17.44 13.93
C PRO A 93 -47.58 -18.83 14.31
N GLU A 94 -46.38 -19.20 13.85
CA GLU A 94 -45.85 -20.57 14.03
C GLU A 94 -45.56 -20.89 15.49
N PHE A 95 -45.17 -19.84 16.19
CA PHE A 95 -44.93 -19.82 17.61
C PHE A 95 -45.71 -18.66 18.24
N PRO A 96 -46.06 -18.72 19.53
CA PRO A 96 -46.77 -17.65 20.21
C PRO A 96 -46.03 -16.32 20.08
N GLY A 97 -46.66 -15.33 19.44
CA GLY A 97 -46.06 -14.00 19.19
C GLY A 97 -45.17 -13.91 17.95
N GLY A 98 -45.18 -14.91 17.05
CA GLY A 98 -44.40 -14.88 15.80
C GLY A 98 -44.95 -13.90 14.75
N PRO A 99 -44.13 -13.61 13.71
CA PRO A 99 -44.51 -12.68 12.65
C PRO A 99 -45.64 -13.26 11.79
N LEU A 100 -46.58 -12.39 11.41
CA LEU A 100 -47.69 -12.71 10.50
C LEU A 100 -47.44 -12.21 9.07
N ARG A 101 -46.33 -11.50 8.85
CA ARG A 101 -45.92 -10.89 7.59
C ARG A 101 -44.40 -11.05 7.44
N ALA A 102 -43.94 -11.41 6.25
CA ALA A 102 -42.54 -11.48 5.90
C ALA A 102 -42.33 -10.99 4.46
N ASP A 103 -41.27 -10.23 4.22
CA ASP A 103 -40.82 -9.86 2.89
C ASP A 103 -39.88 -10.97 2.38
N VAL A 104 -40.28 -11.69 1.34
CA VAL A 104 -39.57 -12.91 0.91
C VAL A 104 -39.23 -12.89 -0.58
N HIS A 105 -38.12 -13.53 -0.91
CA HIS A 105 -37.64 -13.59 -2.29
C HIS A 105 -38.62 -14.39 -3.17
N PRO A 106 -38.87 -14.00 -4.44
CA PRO A 106 -39.77 -14.72 -5.35
C PRO A 106 -39.39 -16.20 -5.51
N ASP A 107 -38.10 -16.52 -5.53
CA ASP A 107 -37.60 -17.91 -5.61
C ASP A 107 -37.96 -18.77 -4.39
N GLU A 108 -38.26 -18.13 -3.25
CA GLU A 108 -38.61 -18.82 -2.02
C GLU A 108 -40.13 -18.90 -1.82
N VAL A 109 -40.94 -18.16 -2.59
CA VAL A 109 -42.40 -18.09 -2.41
C VAL A 109 -43.05 -19.49 -2.34
N ASP A 110 -42.66 -20.44 -3.20
CA ASP A 110 -43.16 -21.83 -3.15
C ASP A 110 -42.88 -22.55 -1.83
N ASN A 111 -41.70 -22.33 -1.23
CA ASN A 111 -41.35 -22.91 0.06
C ASN A 111 -42.20 -22.32 1.19
N TRP A 112 -42.51 -21.03 1.12
CA TRP A 112 -43.36 -20.36 2.11
C TRP A 112 -44.84 -20.72 1.93
N LEU A 113 -45.32 -20.87 0.69
CA LEU A 113 -46.65 -21.42 0.39
C LEU A 113 -46.83 -22.83 0.98
N ALA A 114 -45.78 -23.66 0.94
CA ALA A 114 -45.80 -25.00 1.54
C ALA A 114 -45.88 -24.96 3.09
N LEU A 115 -45.56 -23.83 3.71
CA LEU A 115 -45.64 -23.59 5.16
C LEU A 115 -46.93 -22.85 5.58
N ASP A 116 -47.97 -22.89 4.74
CA ASP A 116 -49.28 -22.25 4.98
C ASP A 116 -49.25 -20.71 4.98
N TRP A 117 -48.18 -20.10 4.46
CA TRP A 117 -48.16 -18.67 4.16
C TRP A 117 -48.87 -18.38 2.83
N ARG A 118 -49.34 -17.15 2.62
CA ARG A 118 -50.09 -16.71 1.44
C ARG A 118 -49.54 -15.39 0.92
N LEU A 119 -49.61 -15.19 -0.39
CA LEU A 119 -49.21 -13.92 -1.02
C LEU A 119 -50.14 -12.77 -0.56
N GLU A 120 -49.58 -11.59 -0.31
CA GLU A 120 -50.34 -10.33 -0.33
C GLU A 120 -50.68 -10.03 -1.81
N GLU A 121 -51.94 -10.20 -2.22
CA GLU A 121 -52.45 -9.74 -3.53
C GLU A 121 -52.71 -8.22 -3.55
#